data_AF-A0A5M5BNZ8-F1
#
_entry.id   AF-A0A5M5BNZ8-F1
#
_cell.length_a   1.000
_cell.length_b   1.000
_cell.length_c   1.000
_cell.angle_alpha   90.00
_cell.angle_beta   90.00
_cell.angle_gamma   90.00
#
_symmetry.space_group_name_H-M   'P 1'
#
loop_
_entity.id
_entity.type
_entity.pdbx_description
1 polymer ?
#
loop_
_entity_poly.entity_id
_entity_poly.type
_entity_poly.pdbx_seq_one_letter_code
_entity_poly.pdbx_strand_id
1 'polypeptide(L)'
;LVYCLESMDIANGEKIDNVLIPADIKLTPKKITIEGSPIVALEGMARLASATSWEGVLYRPVVQAEKTVNIRLIPYYAWGNRGKGEMTVWMPLAR
;
A
#
# COMPACT_ATOMS: atom_id res chain seq x y z
N LEU A 1 14.14 4.97 -9.04
CA LEU A 1 13.75 5.09 -7.63
C LEU A 1 12.89 3.89 -7.28
N VAL A 2 13.19 3.19 -6.19
CA VAL A 2 12.28 2.18 -5.64
C VAL A 2 11.20 2.91 -4.83
N TYR A 3 9.95 2.46 -4.96
CA TYR A 3 8.80 3.01 -4.24
C TYR A 3 8.39 2.08 -3.11
N CYS A 4 7.77 2.63 -2.07
CA CYS A 4 7.19 1.90 -0.96
C CYS A 4 5.78 2.42 -0.63
N LEU A 5 5.03 1.62 0.14
CA LEU A 5 3.72 1.97 0.68
C LEU A 5 3.87 2.25 2.18
N GLU A 6 3.37 3.38 2.66
CA GLU A 6 3.18 3.65 4.10
C GLU A 6 1.72 3.41 4.48
N SER A 7 1.44 2.94 5.71
CA SER A 7 0.07 2.65 6.16
C SER A 7 -0.88 3.84 6.05
N MET A 8 -0.40 5.07 6.25
CA MET A 8 -1.21 6.29 6.16
C MET A 8 -1.60 6.68 4.72
N ASP A 9 -0.94 6.09 3.72
CA ASP A 9 -1.25 6.30 2.30
C ASP A 9 -2.25 5.24 1.76
N ILE A 10 -2.80 4.42 2.64
CA ILE A 10 -3.87 3.48 2.33
C ILE A 10 -5.19 4.12 2.75
N ALA A 11 -6.10 4.29 1.79
CA ALA A 11 -7.40 4.87 2.08
C ALA A 11 -8.16 4.03 3.12
N ASN A 12 -8.98 4.71 3.94
CA ASN A 12 -9.81 4.13 5.01
C ASN A 12 -9.03 3.44 6.14
N GLY A 13 -7.70 3.59 6.21
CA GLY A 13 -6.89 2.98 7.26
C GLY A 13 -6.85 1.44 7.18
N GLU A 14 -7.02 0.89 5.97
CA GLU A 14 -6.90 -0.55 5.75
C GLU A 14 -5.48 -1.05 6.07
N LYS A 15 -5.38 -2.31 6.53
CA LYS A 15 -4.10 -2.89 6.92
C LYS A 15 -3.18 -3.10 5.71
N ILE A 16 -1.91 -2.73 5.85
CA ILE A 16 -0.91 -2.83 4.79
C ILE A 16 -0.72 -4.26 4.27
N ASP A 17 -0.81 -5.25 5.16
CA ASP A 17 -0.70 -6.68 4.84
C ASP A 17 -1.80 -7.19 3.91
N ASN A 18 -2.93 -6.48 3.82
CA ASN A 18 -4.06 -6.88 3.00
C ASN A 18 -4.00 -6.28 1.59
N VAL A 19 -3.01 -5.41 1.29
CA VAL A 19 -2.91 -4.75 -0.02
C VAL A 19 -2.24 -5.68 -1.03
N LEU A 20 -2.90 -5.90 -2.16
CA LEU A 20 -2.37 -6.64 -3.31
C LEU A 20 -2.27 -5.71 -4.52
N ILE A 21 -1.16 -5.82 -5.26
CA ILE A 21 -0.90 -5.05 -6.46
C ILE A 21 -1.36 -5.87 -7.69
N PRO A 22 -2.39 -5.44 -8.44
CA PRO A 22 -2.71 -6.03 -9.73
C PRO A 22 -1.56 -5.83 -10.72
N ALA A 23 -1.24 -6.85 -11.52
CA ALA A 23 -0.17 -6.76 -12.53
C ALA A 23 -0.46 -5.70 -13.61
N ASP A 24 -1.74 -5.40 -13.84
CA ASP A 24 -2.23 -4.41 -14.80
C ASP A 24 -2.56 -3.05 -14.19
N ILE A 25 -2.24 -2.84 -12.90
CA ILE A 25 -2.51 -1.60 -12.17
C ILE A 25 -2.06 -0.37 -12.96
N LYS A 26 -2.93 0.64 -13.03
CA LYS A 26 -2.59 1.95 -13.57
C LYS A 26 -2.18 2.87 -12.44
N LEU A 27 -0.90 3.24 -12.44
CA LEU A 27 -0.32 4.18 -11.50
C LEU A 27 -0.17 5.55 -12.17
N THR A 28 -0.72 6.57 -11.53
CA THR A 28 -0.66 7.96 -12.00
C THR A 28 0.34 8.75 -11.17
N PRO A 29 1.37 9.35 -11.77
CA PRO A 29 2.32 10.17 -11.04
C PRO A 29 1.67 11.49 -10.58
N LYS A 30 1.97 11.88 -9.33
CA LYS A 30 1.48 13.11 -8.73
C LYS A 30 2.56 13.78 -7.90
N LYS A 31 2.79 15.07 -8.14
CA LYS A 31 3.71 15.86 -7.33
C LYS A 31 3.07 16.14 -5.98
N ILE A 32 3.78 15.81 -4.91
CA ILE A 32 3.41 16.11 -3.52
C ILE A 32 4.61 16.65 -2.77
N THR A 33 4.39 17.14 -1.56
CA THR A 33 5.45 17.61 -0.67
C THR A 33 5.43 16.82 0.63
N ILE A 34 6.60 16.33 1.06
CA ILE A 34 6.81 15.75 2.39
C ILE A 34 7.92 16.55 3.06
N GLU A 35 7.68 17.11 4.25
CA GLU A 35 8.64 17.93 5.01
C GLU A 35 9.34 19.02 4.16
N GLY A 36 8.55 19.73 3.34
CA GLY A 36 9.05 20.79 2.45
C GLY A 36 9.79 20.31 1.19
N SER A 37 10.03 19.00 1.05
CA SER A 37 10.69 18.41 -0.12
C SER A 37 9.68 17.97 -1.19
N PRO A 38 9.76 18.46 -2.44
CA PRO A 38 8.89 18.01 -3.51
C PRO A 38 9.31 16.60 -3.99
N ILE A 39 8.35 15.69 -4.03
CA ILE A 39 8.54 14.33 -4.53
C ILE A 39 7.45 13.98 -5.55
N VAL A 40 7.69 12.92 -6.33
CA VAL A 40 6.65 12.31 -7.17
C VAL A 40 6.15 11.07 -6.45
N ALA A 41 4.87 11.08 -6.08
CA ALA A 41 4.14 9.91 -5.61
C ALA A 41 3.44 9.21 -6.77
N LEU A 42 3.06 7.95 -6.59
CA LEU A 42 2.26 7.18 -7.53
C LEU A 42 0.92 6.82 -6.88
N GLU A 43 -0.18 7.31 -7.44
CA GLU A 43 -1.53 6.98 -6.97
C GLU A 43 -2.16 5.91 -7.86
N GLY A 44 -2.87 4.95 -7.27
CA GLY A 44 -3.56 3.91 -8.02
C GLY A 44 -4.56 3.13 -7.18
N MET A 45 -5.25 2.21 -7.83
CA MET A 45 -6.25 1.36 -7.20
C MET A 45 -5.69 -0.06 -7.05
N ALA A 46 -5.45 -0.46 -5.79
CA ALA A 46 -5.00 -1.78 -5.43
C ALA A 46 -6.19 -2.69 -5.08
N ARG A 47 -5.93 -3.99 -4.92
CA ARG A 47 -6.89 -4.95 -4.38
C ARG A 47 -6.68 -5.11 -2.88
N LEU A 48 -7.73 -5.49 -2.18
CA LEU A 48 -7.73 -5.71 -0.74
C LEU A 48 -8.19 -7.13 -0.42
N ALA A 49 -7.34 -7.90 0.27
CA ALA A 49 -7.71 -9.19 0.84
C ALA A 49 -8.69 -9.03 2.02
N SER A 50 -9.46 -10.08 2.29
CA SER A 50 -10.43 -10.08 3.40
C SER A 50 -9.74 -9.81 4.76
N ALA A 51 -10.39 -8.96 5.57
CA ALA A 51 -9.89 -8.46 6.84
C ALA A 51 -10.07 -9.42 8.03
N THR A 52 -10.17 -10.73 7.81
CA THR A 52 -10.26 -11.70 8.90
C THR A 52 -8.99 -11.64 9.75
N SER A 53 -9.13 -11.63 11.07
CA SER A 53 -8.00 -11.55 12.01
C SER A 53 -7.03 -12.72 11.82
N TRP A 54 -5.74 -12.45 12.01
CA TRP A 54 -4.67 -13.44 12.10
C TRP A 54 -4.31 -13.79 13.54
N GLU A 55 -4.98 -13.19 14.53
CA GLU A 55 -4.71 -13.44 15.95
C GLU A 55 -4.94 -14.93 16.29
N GLY A 56 -3.89 -15.60 16.77
CA GLY A 56 -3.94 -17.02 17.12
C GLY A 56 -4.03 -17.98 15.93
N VAL A 57 -3.86 -17.51 14.68
CA VAL A 57 -4.00 -18.32 13.46
C VAL A 57 -2.72 -18.28 12.64
N LEU A 58 -2.19 -19.45 12.29
CA LEU A 58 -1.04 -19.57 11.38
C LEU A 58 -1.44 -19.93 9.95
N TYR A 59 -2.46 -20.80 9.79
CA TYR A 59 -2.95 -21.27 8.49
C TYR A 59 -4.46 -21.16 8.41
N ARG A 60 -4.98 -20.77 7.25
CA ARG A 60 -6.42 -20.70 6.96
C ARG A 60 -6.69 -20.88 5.46
N PRO A 61 -7.92 -21.22 5.05
CA PRO A 61 -8.30 -21.24 3.63
C PRO A 61 -8.07 -19.89 2.95
N VAL A 62 -7.71 -19.92 1.68
CA VAL A 62 -7.54 -18.71 0.86
C VAL A 62 -8.89 -18.04 0.64
N VAL A 63 -8.90 -16.72 0.76
CA VAL A 63 -10.08 -15.86 0.58
C VAL A 63 -9.92 -15.02 -0.68
N GLN A 64 -11.01 -14.75 -1.38
CA GLN A 64 -10.99 -13.88 -2.57
C GLN A 64 -10.82 -12.41 -2.16
N ALA A 65 -10.02 -11.68 -2.94
CA ALA A 65 -9.78 -10.24 -2.80
C ALA A 65 -10.63 -9.48 -3.84
N GLU A 66 -11.91 -9.28 -3.54
CA GLU A 66 -12.86 -8.61 -4.46
C GLU A 66 -12.88 -7.09 -4.29
N LYS A 67 -12.50 -6.60 -3.11
CA LYS A 67 -12.52 -5.17 -2.80
C LYS A 67 -11.29 -4.47 -3.36
N THR A 68 -11.46 -3.20 -3.66
CA THR A 68 -10.38 -2.31 -4.10
C THR A 68 -10.14 -1.21 -3.08
N VAL A 69 -8.93 -0.69 -3.05
CA VAL A 69 -8.54 0.40 -2.16
C VAL A 69 -7.60 1.37 -2.89
N ASN A 70 -7.79 2.66 -2.66
CA ASN A 70 -6.88 3.68 -3.17
C ASN A 70 -5.59 3.64 -2.34
N ILE A 71 -4.46 3.59 -3.04
CA ILE A 71 -3.14 3.65 -2.43
C ILE A 71 -2.32 4.78 -3.03
N ARG A 72 -1.37 5.27 -2.25
CA ARG A 72 -0.30 6.14 -2.72
C ARG A 72 1.05 5.54 -2.36
N LEU A 73 1.91 5.39 -3.36
CA LEU A 73 3.30 4.99 -3.16
C LEU A 73 4.17 6.23 -3.16
N ILE A 74 5.18 6.24 -2.29
CA ILE A 74 6.22 7.28 -2.24
C ILE A 74 7.59 6.68 -2.52
N PRO A 75 8.60 7.45 -2.94
CA PRO A 75 9.96 6.95 -3.05
C PRO A 75 10.45 6.44 -1.69
N TYR A 76 11.12 5.29 -1.68
CA TYR A 76 11.62 4.64 -0.46
C TYR A 76 12.45 5.57 0.42
N TYR A 77 13.28 6.43 -0.18
CA TYR A 77 14.14 7.34 0.58
C TYR A 77 13.34 8.39 1.40
N ALA A 78 12.07 8.63 1.06
CA ALA A 78 11.21 9.61 1.74
C ALA A 78 10.36 8.98 2.86
N TRP A 79 10.40 7.66 3.04
CA TRP A 79 9.72 6.94 4.10
C TRP A 79 10.08 7.47 5.51
N GLY A 80 9.13 7.42 6.45
CA GLY A 80 9.37 7.67 7.87
C GLY A 80 9.45 9.15 8.24
N ASN A 81 9.18 10.05 7.30
CA ASN A 81 9.19 11.50 7.50
C ASN A 81 7.79 12.07 7.85
N ARG A 82 6.79 11.22 8.11
CA ARG A 82 5.39 11.62 8.38
C ARG A 82 4.84 11.06 9.69
N GLY A 83 5.72 10.61 10.58
CA GLY A 83 5.37 9.98 11.85
C GLY A 83 5.48 8.45 11.81
N LYS A 84 5.06 7.81 12.89
CA LYS A 84 5.14 6.35 13.06
C LYS A 84 4.04 5.67 12.25
N GLY A 85 4.43 4.68 11.45
CA GLY A 85 3.52 3.85 10.65
C GLY A 85 4.21 2.58 10.18
N GLU A 86 3.43 1.70 9.56
CA GLU A 86 3.95 0.50 8.91
C GLU A 86 4.41 0.84 7.49
N MET A 87 5.36 0.05 6.96
CA MET A 87 5.85 0.22 5.59
C MET A 87 6.27 -1.10 4.98
N THR A 88 6.03 -1.24 3.68
CA THR A 88 6.64 -2.28 2.87
C THR A 88 7.10 -1.76 1.50
N VAL A 89 8.19 -2.34 1.00
CA VAL A 89 8.67 -2.19 -0.38
C VAL A 89 8.08 -3.27 -1.28
N TRP A 90 8.03 -4.51 -0.78
CA TRP A 90 7.57 -5.68 -1.53
C TRP A 90 6.12 -5.99 -1.15
N MET A 91 5.26 -6.07 -2.15
CA MET A 91 3.83 -6.31 -1.96
C MET A 91 3.39 -7.56 -2.75
N PRO A 92 2.37 -8.28 -2.26
CA PRO A 92 1.78 -9.39 -3.00
C PRO A 92 1.32 -8.97 -4.39
N LEU A 93 1.68 -9.75 -5.41
CA LEU A 93 1.26 -9.55 -6.80
C LEU A 93 0.00 -10.37 -7.08
N ALA A 94 -1.06 -9.73 -7.57
CA ALA A 94 -2.21 -10.38 -8.17
C ALA A 94 -2.05 -10.34 -9.70
N ARG A 95 -1.92 -11.50 -10.34
CA ARG A 95 -1.76 -11.61 -11.79
C ARG A 95 -3.11 -11.65 -12.51
#